data_AF-A0AA37PBA2-F1
#
_entry.id   AF-A0AA37PBA2-F1
#
_cell.length_a   1.000
_cell.length_b   1.000
_cell.length_c   1.000
_cell.angle_alpha   90.00
_cell.angle_beta   90.00
_cell.angle_gamma   90.00
#
_symmetry.space_group_name_H-M   'P 1'
#
loop_
_entity.id
_entity.type
_entity.pdbx_description
1 polymer ?
#
loop_
_entity_poly.entity_id
_entity_poly.type
_entity_poly.pdbx_seq_one_letter_code
_entity_poly.pdbx_strand_id
1 'polypeptide(L)'
;MLDDLSFYLETHSRLVDIAEPESVNVFVKKIVASHFLKQTEHLRATLSAVQRGLTRKQDLAKMPMNKVEALWSDMQGWERRTGEYLEDLEGIMLQLGIPLSHPASPAPVNTPPPRAGALTAENIAWQDCTADFQFLYLRFRELRHRTETLNAAVTGLASITGNRQAYKEQQRSIREAKSTKAVTLLGLVFIPLAYTSSLFGMEIPYGPGGEYFWIYFVTSAPLILVVLLGYYVLDFGYNDDGRAWSVVTFNKSVNERLDRLKRHDTKKKISGLQAD
;
A
#
# COMPACT_ATOMS: atom_id res chain seq x y z
N MET A 1 31.70 -2.83 25.27
CA MET A 1 31.71 -1.62 26.12
C MET A 1 32.89 -1.60 27.08
N LEU A 2 33.04 -2.59 27.99
CA LEU A 2 34.21 -2.63 28.90
C LEU A 2 35.52 -2.88 28.13
N ASP A 3 35.51 -3.76 27.13
CA ASP A 3 36.67 -3.98 26.26
C ASP A 3 37.02 -2.72 25.45
N ASP A 4 36.00 -2.02 24.93
CA ASP A 4 36.20 -0.76 24.20
C ASP A 4 36.79 0.32 25.13
N LEU A 5 36.32 0.39 26.38
CA LEU A 5 36.86 1.30 27.39
C LEU A 5 38.33 0.98 27.69
N SER A 6 38.67 -0.30 27.85
CA SER A 6 40.06 -0.73 28.07
C SER A 6 40.95 -0.35 26.88
N PHE A 7 40.47 -0.56 25.65
CA PHE A 7 41.18 -0.16 24.43
C PHE A 7 41.41 1.36 24.34
N TYR A 8 40.40 2.17 24.67
CA TYR A 8 40.53 3.63 24.68
C TYR A 8 41.49 4.12 25.77
N LEU A 9 41.46 3.52 26.96
CA LEU A 9 42.39 3.84 28.05
C LEU A 9 43.84 3.44 27.68
N GLU A 10 44.05 2.29 27.05
CA GLU A 10 45.39 1.86 26.63
C GLU A 10 45.95 2.71 25.49
N THR A 11 45.12 3.07 24.50
CA THR A 11 45.56 3.72 23.26
C THR A 11 45.56 5.25 23.34
N HIS A 12 44.61 5.82 24.09
CA HIS A 12 44.33 7.26 24.11
C HIS A 12 44.45 7.88 25.51
N SER A 13 44.97 7.16 26.50
CA SER A 13 45.30 7.69 27.85
C SER A 13 46.08 9.00 27.82
N ARG A 14 47.01 9.15 26.87
CA ARG A 14 47.83 10.37 26.71
C ARG A 14 47.05 11.62 26.32
N LEU A 15 45.81 11.47 25.83
CA LEU A 15 44.99 12.59 25.39
C LEU A 15 44.18 13.20 26.53
N VAL A 16 44.18 12.60 27.72
CA VAL A 16 43.24 12.92 28.79
C VAL A 16 43.98 12.79 30.14
N ASP A 17 43.82 13.75 31.05
CA ASP A 17 44.44 13.64 32.38
C ASP A 17 43.68 12.64 33.26
N ILE A 18 44.21 11.42 33.39
CA ILE A 18 43.59 10.31 34.13
C ILE A 18 43.48 10.62 35.64
N ALA A 19 44.23 11.60 36.14
CA ALA A 19 44.13 12.03 37.54
C ALA A 19 42.79 12.73 37.85
N GLU A 20 42.13 13.28 36.82
CA GLU A 20 40.82 13.92 36.95
C GLU A 20 39.71 12.93 36.58
N PRO A 21 38.81 12.53 37.50
CA PRO A 21 37.82 11.49 37.25
C PRO A 21 36.80 11.86 36.14
N GLU A 22 36.56 13.16 35.92
CA GLU A 22 35.68 13.67 34.86
C GLU A 22 36.23 13.42 33.45
N SER A 23 37.54 13.23 33.33
CA SER A 23 38.24 13.09 32.06
C SER A 23 37.91 11.76 31.36
N VAL A 24 37.64 10.70 32.14
CA VAL A 24 37.19 9.38 31.67
C VAL A 24 35.83 9.44 30.97
N ASN A 25 34.99 10.42 31.31
CA ASN A 25 33.68 10.64 30.70
C ASN A 25 33.79 10.91 29.18
N VAL A 26 34.89 11.52 28.72
CA VAL A 26 35.14 11.78 27.30
C VAL A 26 35.21 10.46 26.52
N PHE A 27 35.90 9.44 27.05
CA PHE A 27 35.99 8.14 26.40
C PHE A 27 34.62 7.45 26.33
N VAL A 28 33.84 7.50 27.41
CA VAL A 28 32.48 6.92 27.45
C VAL A 28 31.58 7.60 26.41
N LYS A 29 31.60 8.94 26.33
CA LYS A 29 30.86 9.72 25.33
C LYS A 29 31.26 9.33 23.90
N LYS A 30 32.55 9.19 23.61
CA LYS A 30 33.05 8.78 22.28
C LYS A 30 32.65 7.34 21.92
N ILE A 31 32.68 6.42 22.89
CA ILE A 31 32.22 5.03 22.68
C ILE A 31 30.73 5.02 22.35
N VAL A 32 29.90 5.76 23.09
CA VAL A 32 28.47 5.89 22.82
C VAL A 32 28.23 6.50 21.44
N ALA A 33 28.91 7.59 21.09
CA ALA A 33 28.81 8.20 19.77
C ALA A 33 29.20 7.23 18.65
N SER A 34 30.26 6.44 18.83
CA SER A 34 30.69 5.41 17.88
C SER A 34 29.62 4.32 17.66
N HIS A 35 28.93 3.91 18.72
CA HIS A 35 27.83 2.95 18.61
C HIS A 35 26.67 3.51 17.79
N PHE A 36 26.25 4.74 18.06
CA PHE A 36 25.21 5.43 17.28
C PHE A 36 25.63 5.68 15.83
N LEU A 37 26.93 5.91 15.57
CA LEU A 37 27.47 6.03 14.22
C LEU A 37 27.36 4.72 13.43
N LYS A 38 27.76 3.60 14.05
CA LYS A 38 27.63 2.27 13.46
C LYS A 38 26.17 1.95 13.14
N GLN A 39 25.27 2.32 14.03
CA GLN A 39 23.83 2.14 13.87
C GLN A 39 23.25 2.98 12.73
N THR A 40 23.68 4.23 12.57
CA THR A 40 23.30 5.07 11.42
C THR A 40 23.76 4.45 10.10
N GLU A 41 24.99 3.94 10.03
CA GLU A 41 25.50 3.32 8.81
C GLU A 41 24.80 1.99 8.48
N HIS A 42 24.47 1.18 9.49
CA HIS A 42 23.66 -0.02 9.29
C HIS A 42 22.26 0.30 8.72
N LEU A 43 21.59 1.28 9.32
CA LEU A 43 20.27 1.71 8.87
C LEU A 43 20.33 2.32 7.45
N ARG A 44 21.34 3.15 7.17
CA ARG A 44 21.59 3.70 5.83
C ARG A 44 21.76 2.61 4.78
N ALA A 45 22.56 1.57 5.08
CA ALA A 45 22.81 0.46 4.16
C ALA A 45 21.51 -0.31 3.87
N THR A 46 20.71 -0.55 4.90
CA THR A 46 19.41 -1.24 4.81
C THR A 46 18.42 -0.44 3.98
N LEU A 47 18.28 0.86 4.28
CA LEU A 47 17.39 1.74 3.54
C LEU A 47 17.79 1.87 2.06
N SER A 48 19.11 1.92 1.80
CA SER A 48 19.64 1.95 0.43
C SER A 48 19.39 0.63 -0.31
N ALA A 49 19.39 -0.51 0.38
CA ALA A 49 19.04 -1.79 -0.24
C ALA A 49 17.57 -1.82 -0.68
N VAL A 50 16.66 -1.32 0.18
CA VAL A 50 15.23 -1.22 -0.15
C VAL A 50 14.97 -0.23 -1.27
N GLN A 51 15.55 0.97 -1.20
CA GLN A 51 15.44 1.96 -2.24
C GLN A 51 15.90 1.41 -3.60
N ARG A 52 17.06 0.73 -3.63
CA ARG A 52 17.53 0.05 -4.86
C ARG A 52 16.58 -1.03 -5.34
N GLY A 53 15.99 -1.81 -4.42
CA GLY A 53 14.99 -2.82 -4.73
C GLY A 53 13.73 -2.23 -5.39
N LEU A 54 13.27 -1.09 -4.89
CA LEU A 54 12.11 -0.36 -5.44
C LEU A 54 12.44 0.28 -6.80
N THR A 55 13.59 0.93 -6.95
CA THR A 55 13.97 1.59 -8.22
C THR A 55 14.26 0.60 -9.34
N ARG A 56 14.87 -0.56 -9.05
CA ARG A 56 15.34 -1.50 -10.08
C ARG A 56 14.27 -2.49 -10.55
N LYS A 57 13.21 -2.75 -9.76
CA LYS A 57 12.14 -3.64 -10.20
C LYS A 57 11.33 -2.97 -11.32
N GLN A 58 11.71 -3.26 -12.57
CA GLN A 58 11.02 -2.83 -13.79
C GLN A 58 9.53 -3.20 -13.81
N ASP A 59 9.10 -4.13 -12.96
CA ASP A 59 7.71 -4.57 -12.89
C ASP A 59 7.22 -4.68 -11.44
N LEU A 60 7.29 -3.55 -10.72
CA LEU A 60 6.63 -3.37 -9.41
C LEU A 60 5.17 -3.84 -9.44
N ALA A 61 4.50 -3.70 -10.60
CA ALA A 61 3.11 -4.13 -10.80
C ALA A 61 2.92 -5.66 -10.73
N LYS A 62 3.96 -6.47 -10.94
CA LYS A 62 3.92 -7.94 -10.79
C LYS A 62 4.33 -8.43 -9.41
N MET A 63 4.65 -7.53 -8.47
CA MET A 63 5.01 -7.95 -7.11
C MET A 63 3.79 -8.59 -6.44
N PRO A 64 3.92 -9.81 -5.87
CA PRO A 64 2.81 -10.43 -5.17
C PRO A 64 2.47 -9.64 -3.91
N MET A 65 1.18 -9.56 -3.58
CA MET A 65 0.67 -8.74 -2.47
C MET A 65 1.39 -9.05 -1.15
N ASN A 66 1.59 -10.32 -0.82
CA ASN A 66 2.28 -10.74 0.41
C ASN A 66 3.69 -10.15 0.54
N LYS A 67 4.41 -9.97 -0.57
CA LYS A 67 5.75 -9.33 -0.55
C LYS A 67 5.65 -7.81 -0.37
N VAL A 68 4.59 -7.19 -0.87
CA VAL A 68 4.33 -5.76 -0.68
C VAL A 68 3.92 -5.50 0.77
N GLU A 69 3.07 -6.34 1.35
CA GLU A 69 2.67 -6.29 2.76
C GLU A 69 3.85 -6.49 3.70
N ALA A 70 4.72 -7.48 3.43
CA ALA A 70 5.94 -7.68 4.21
C ALA A 70 6.86 -6.46 4.13
N LEU A 71 7.10 -5.93 2.91
CA LEU A 71 7.92 -4.74 2.73
C LEU A 71 7.32 -3.52 3.45
N TRP A 72 6.01 -3.36 3.41
CA TRP A 72 5.31 -2.29 4.12
C TRP A 72 5.45 -2.44 5.63
N SER A 73 5.30 -3.65 6.17
CA SER A 73 5.51 -3.93 7.60
C SER A 73 6.94 -3.65 8.04
N ASP A 74 7.94 -4.07 7.26
CA ASP A 74 9.35 -3.76 7.53
C ASP A 74 9.59 -2.24 7.55
N MET A 75 8.98 -1.52 6.61
CA MET A 75 9.11 -0.08 6.47
C MET A 75 8.52 0.69 7.67
N GLN A 76 7.35 0.26 8.15
CA GLN A 76 6.76 0.79 9.39
C GLN A 76 7.64 0.48 10.60
N GLY A 77 8.24 -0.72 10.64
CA GLY A 77 9.21 -1.09 11.67
C GLY A 77 10.44 -0.19 11.69
N TRP A 78 10.97 0.21 10.53
CA TRP A 78 12.09 1.14 10.44
C TRP A 78 11.71 2.57 10.80
N GLU A 79 10.52 3.04 10.41
CA GLU A 79 10.02 4.37 10.78
C GLU A 79 9.97 4.50 12.32
N ARG A 80 9.35 3.55 13.00
CA ARG A 80 9.30 3.53 14.47
C ARG A 80 10.70 3.51 15.09
N ARG A 81 11.59 2.61 14.65
CA ARG A 81 12.96 2.51 15.18
C ARG A 81 13.76 3.79 14.94
N THR A 82 13.61 4.44 13.80
CA THR A 82 14.26 5.73 13.55
C THR A 82 13.76 6.84 14.45
N GLY A 83 12.47 6.82 14.79
CA GLY A 83 11.91 7.72 15.79
C GLY A 83 12.51 7.49 17.16
N GLU A 84 12.50 6.24 17.63
CA GLU A 84 13.07 5.83 18.92
C GLU A 84 14.55 6.24 19.04
N TYR A 85 15.37 5.95 18.03
CA TYR A 85 16.80 6.32 18.07
C TYR A 85 17.04 7.84 18.04
N LEU A 86 16.15 8.60 17.40
CA LEU A 86 16.23 10.06 17.42
C LEU A 86 15.86 10.60 18.79
N GLU A 87 14.78 10.10 19.40
CA GLU A 87 14.34 10.48 20.75
C GLU A 87 15.39 10.13 21.81
N ASP A 88 15.98 8.93 21.73
CA ASP A 88 17.09 8.51 22.61
C ASP A 88 18.29 9.46 22.48
N LEU A 89 18.64 9.85 21.25
CA LEU A 89 19.76 10.75 21.00
C LEU A 89 19.47 12.18 21.50
N GLU A 90 18.25 12.68 21.30
CA GLU A 90 17.80 13.96 21.86
C GLU A 90 17.85 13.94 23.39
N GLY A 91 17.40 12.84 24.01
CA GLY A 91 17.49 12.63 25.46
C GLY A 91 18.93 12.66 25.98
N ILE A 92 19.85 11.98 25.30
CA ILE A 92 21.29 11.99 25.64
C ILE A 92 21.87 13.41 25.49
N MET A 93 21.54 14.11 24.39
CA MET A 93 22.02 15.48 24.17
C MET A 93 21.52 16.43 25.26
N LEU A 94 20.24 16.32 25.66
CA LEU A 94 19.67 17.12 26.75
C LEU A 94 20.35 16.82 28.10
N GLN A 95 20.58 15.55 28.43
CA GLN A 95 21.29 15.16 29.66
C GLN A 95 22.73 15.68 29.72
N LEU A 96 23.39 15.74 28.56
CA LEU A 96 24.76 16.25 28.44
C LEU A 96 24.84 17.77 28.27
N GLY A 97 23.71 18.49 28.18
CA GLY A 97 23.65 19.93 27.96
C GLY A 97 24.10 20.36 26.55
N ILE A 98 24.06 19.44 25.58
CA ILE A 98 24.48 19.69 24.19
C ILE A 98 23.32 20.38 23.44
N PRO A 99 23.56 21.51 22.77
CA PRO A 99 22.50 22.17 22.01
C PRO A 99 22.12 21.33 20.77
N LEU A 100 20.82 21.19 20.52
CA LEU A 100 20.24 20.53 19.33
C LEU A 100 20.46 21.31 18.01
N SER A 101 21.22 22.39 18.06
CA SER A 101 21.51 23.27 16.93
C SER A 101 22.65 22.73 16.06
N HIS A 102 22.83 23.30 14.87
CA HIS A 102 23.93 22.91 13.96
C HIS A 102 25.30 23.02 14.66
N PRO A 103 26.28 22.19 14.28
CA PRO A 103 27.64 22.33 14.78
C PRO A 103 28.12 23.74 14.50
N ALA A 104 28.26 24.53 15.57
CA ALA A 104 28.85 25.85 15.48
C ALA A 104 30.29 25.60 15.02
N SER A 105 30.66 26.19 13.87
CA SER A 105 32.07 26.21 13.47
C SER A 105 32.88 26.70 14.66
N PRO A 106 33.98 26.04 15.05
CA PRO A 106 34.83 26.57 16.09
C PRO A 106 35.18 27.99 15.69
N ALA A 107 34.79 28.96 16.52
CA ALA A 107 35.12 30.35 16.28
C ALA A 107 36.64 30.45 16.04
N PRO A 108 37.13 31.32 15.13
CA PRO A 108 38.55 31.53 14.96
C PRO A 108 39.11 32.12 16.27
N VAL A 109 39.57 31.23 17.15
CA VAL A 109 40.25 31.62 18.38
C VAL A 109 41.60 32.17 17.95
N ASN A 110 41.74 33.50 17.98
CA ASN A 110 43.02 34.18 18.00
C ASN A 110 43.81 33.68 19.22
N THR A 111 44.56 32.59 19.05
CA THR A 111 45.38 32.00 20.12
C THR A 111 46.85 32.36 19.91
N PRO A 112 47.54 32.90 20.93
CA PRO A 112 48.98 33.13 20.87
C PRO A 112 49.75 31.79 20.73
N PRO A 113 51.01 31.80 20.25
CA PRO A 113 51.75 30.59 19.90
C PRO A 113 51.88 29.62 21.08
N PRO A 114 51.89 28.29 20.82
CA PRO A 114 51.81 27.27 21.85
C PRO A 114 53.05 27.27 22.76
N ARG A 115 52.83 27.31 24.09
CA ARG A 115 53.85 26.97 25.08
C ARG A 115 54.15 25.47 25.01
N ALA A 116 55.43 25.10 25.05
CA ALA A 116 55.88 23.72 25.10
C ALA A 116 55.23 22.99 26.30
N GLY A 117 54.35 22.02 26.01
CA GLY A 117 53.58 21.26 27.00
C GLY A 117 52.06 21.47 26.98
N ALA A 118 51.53 22.42 26.19
CA ALA A 118 50.09 22.58 26.01
C ALA A 118 49.53 21.53 25.03
N LEU A 119 48.35 20.96 25.32
CA LEU A 119 47.60 20.10 24.39
C LEU A 119 47.45 20.81 23.04
N THR A 120 47.76 20.12 21.94
CA THR A 120 47.59 20.67 20.59
C THR A 120 46.12 21.00 20.34
N ALA A 121 45.83 21.98 19.49
CA ALA A 121 44.47 22.34 19.10
C ALA A 121 43.67 21.12 18.58
N GLU A 122 44.36 20.16 17.96
CA GLU A 122 43.80 18.88 17.51
C GLU A 122 43.34 17.99 18.67
N ASN A 123 44.06 17.95 19.78
CA ASN A 123 43.67 17.16 20.96
C ASN A 123 42.46 17.77 21.66
N ILE A 124 42.38 19.11 21.72
CA ILE A 124 41.23 19.84 22.27
C ILE A 124 39.99 19.62 21.39
N ALA A 125 40.15 19.65 20.06
CA ALA A 125 39.07 19.36 19.12
C ALA A 125 38.62 17.89 19.21
N TRP A 126 39.55 16.95 19.44
CA TRP A 126 39.22 15.53 19.59
C TRP A 126 38.41 15.25 20.87
N GLN A 127 38.67 15.98 21.96
CA GLN A 127 37.91 15.85 23.20
C GLN A 127 36.48 16.41 23.10
N ASP A 128 36.23 17.32 22.15
CA ASP A 128 34.88 17.85 21.93
C ASP A 128 33.97 16.74 21.38
N CYS A 129 32.98 16.36 22.19
CA CYS A 129 31.96 15.37 21.84
C CYS A 129 30.70 16.06 21.27
N THR A 130 30.56 17.37 21.44
CA THR A 130 29.39 18.16 21.05
C THR A 130 29.15 18.06 19.55
N ALA A 131 30.20 18.25 18.76
CA ALA A 131 30.16 18.18 17.30
C ALA A 131 29.76 16.78 16.80
N ASP A 132 30.22 15.72 17.47
CA ASP A 132 29.89 14.33 17.09
C ASP A 132 28.40 14.05 17.29
N PHE A 133 27.84 14.40 18.45
CA PHE A 133 26.43 14.20 18.74
C PHE A 133 25.53 15.06 17.83
N GLN A 134 25.92 16.30 17.53
CA GLN A 134 25.20 17.15 16.58
C GLN A 134 25.24 16.60 15.15
N PHE A 135 26.39 16.08 14.72
CA PHE A 135 26.50 15.40 13.43
C PHE A 135 25.60 14.17 13.37
N LEU A 136 25.61 13.32 14.41
CA LEU A 136 24.74 12.15 14.51
C LEU A 136 23.26 12.54 14.48
N TYR A 137 22.88 13.61 15.18
CA TYR A 137 21.51 14.10 15.19
C TYR A 137 21.02 14.49 13.79
N LEU A 138 21.80 15.29 13.08
CA LEU A 138 21.49 15.68 11.70
C LEU A 138 21.41 14.47 10.78
N ARG A 139 22.31 13.50 10.96
CA ARG A 139 22.33 12.25 10.18
C ARG A 139 21.10 11.41 10.42
N PHE A 140 20.70 11.17 11.68
CA PHE A 140 19.48 10.44 12.01
C PHE A 140 18.23 11.16 11.48
N ARG A 141 18.18 12.49 11.55
CA ARG A 141 17.08 13.29 11.00
C ARG A 141 16.95 13.13 9.49
N GLU A 142 18.08 13.13 8.77
CA GLU A 142 18.10 12.84 7.33
C GLU A 142 17.60 11.42 7.04
N LEU A 143 18.06 10.42 7.80
CA LEU A 143 17.62 9.04 7.63
C LEU A 143 16.13 8.85 7.92
N ARG A 144 15.59 9.52 8.95
CA ARG A 144 14.17 9.53 9.26
C ARG A 144 13.35 10.09 8.10
N HIS A 145 13.74 11.25 7.57
CA HIS A 145 13.06 11.84 6.42
C HIS A 145 13.06 10.94 5.17
N ARG A 146 14.21 10.28 4.89
CA ARG A 146 14.30 9.29 3.81
C ARG A 146 13.38 8.09 4.05
N THR A 147 13.27 7.67 5.30
CA THR A 147 12.38 6.57 5.74
C THR A 147 10.92 6.96 5.55
N GLU A 148 10.49 8.16 5.96
CA GLU A 148 9.12 8.65 5.72
C GLU A 148 8.77 8.70 4.23
N THR A 149 9.69 9.19 3.40
CA THR A 149 9.53 9.25 1.94
C THR A 149 9.36 7.86 1.33
N LEU A 150 10.18 6.89 1.75
CA LEU A 150 10.07 5.50 1.30
C LEU A 150 8.80 4.83 1.80
N ASN A 151 8.34 5.15 3.01
CA ASN A 151 7.10 4.63 3.57
C ASN A 151 5.88 5.10 2.76
N ALA A 152 5.85 6.38 2.37
CA ALA A 152 4.83 6.91 1.47
C ALA A 152 4.84 6.18 0.11
N ALA A 153 6.03 5.95 -0.47
CA ALA A 153 6.15 5.23 -1.73
C ALA A 153 5.67 3.77 -1.64
N VAL A 154 6.03 3.05 -0.57
CA VAL A 154 5.57 1.67 -0.34
C VAL A 154 4.07 1.60 -0.08
N THR A 155 3.50 2.57 0.62
CA THR A 155 2.04 2.68 0.83
C THR A 155 1.31 2.90 -0.50
N GLY A 156 1.85 3.75 -1.39
CA GLY A 156 1.34 3.92 -2.75
C GLY A 156 1.38 2.62 -3.55
N LEU A 157 2.48 1.85 -3.44
CA LEU A 157 2.61 0.54 -4.09
C LEU A 157 1.60 -0.49 -3.55
N ALA A 158 1.38 -0.52 -2.24
CA ALA A 158 0.38 -1.38 -1.61
C ALA A 158 -1.02 -1.08 -2.12
N SER A 159 -1.38 0.20 -2.24
CA SER A 159 -2.66 0.64 -2.81
C SER A 159 -2.85 0.20 -4.26
N ILE A 160 -1.84 0.41 -5.12
CA ILE A 160 -1.90 0.00 -6.53
C ILE A 160 -2.05 -1.52 -6.65
N THR A 161 -1.30 -2.27 -5.85
CA THR A 161 -1.32 -3.74 -5.86
C THR A 161 -2.67 -4.27 -5.36
N GLY A 162 -3.21 -3.70 -4.29
CA GLY A 162 -4.52 -4.02 -3.75
C GLY A 162 -5.65 -3.73 -4.73
N ASN A 163 -5.66 -2.55 -5.35
CA ASN A 163 -6.66 -2.19 -6.36
C ASN A 163 -6.62 -3.14 -7.56
N ARG A 164 -5.42 -3.56 -7.99
CA ARG A 164 -5.27 -4.53 -9.08
C ARG A 164 -5.82 -5.90 -8.69
N GLN A 165 -5.55 -6.36 -7.46
CA GLN A 165 -6.05 -7.64 -6.97
C GLN A 165 -7.58 -7.63 -6.88
N ALA A 166 -8.14 -6.57 -6.28
CA ALA A 166 -9.59 -6.37 -6.20
C ALA A 166 -10.23 -6.33 -7.60
N TYR A 167 -9.60 -5.65 -8.57
CA TYR A 167 -10.08 -5.62 -9.94
C TYR A 167 -10.10 -7.00 -10.60
N LYS A 168 -9.05 -7.82 -10.38
CA LYS A 168 -9.01 -9.20 -10.89
C LYS A 168 -10.10 -10.07 -10.26
N GLU A 169 -10.33 -9.94 -8.96
CA GLU A 169 -11.38 -10.66 -8.24
C GLU A 169 -12.77 -10.24 -8.71
N GLN A 170 -13.00 -8.93 -8.90
CA GLN A 170 -14.21 -8.41 -9.51
C GLN A 170 -14.45 -8.97 -10.91
N GLN A 171 -13.43 -9.01 -11.77
CA GLN A 171 -13.57 -9.60 -13.11
C GLN A 171 -13.92 -11.08 -13.07
N ARG A 172 -13.33 -11.84 -12.14
CA ARG A 172 -13.67 -13.26 -11.93
C ARG A 172 -15.12 -13.39 -11.48
N SER A 173 -15.55 -12.63 -10.49
CA SER A 173 -16.92 -12.61 -10.00
C SER A 173 -17.93 -12.22 -11.09
N ILE A 174 -17.62 -11.21 -11.92
CA ILE A 174 -18.46 -10.84 -13.08
C ILE A 174 -18.57 -12.00 -14.08
N ARG A 175 -17.45 -12.70 -14.35
CA ARG A 175 -17.45 -13.86 -15.26
C ARG A 175 -18.31 -15.00 -14.70
N GLU A 176 -18.17 -15.29 -13.42
CA GLU A 176 -18.97 -16.30 -12.71
C GLU A 176 -20.45 -15.92 -12.73
N ALA A 177 -20.80 -14.67 -12.42
CA ALA A 177 -22.16 -14.17 -12.48
C ALA A 177 -22.78 -14.28 -13.89
N LYS A 178 -22.01 -13.99 -14.95
CA LYS A 178 -22.47 -14.20 -16.34
C LYS A 178 -22.76 -15.67 -16.63
N SER A 179 -21.92 -16.58 -16.15
CA SER A 179 -22.15 -18.02 -16.29
C SER A 179 -23.42 -18.44 -15.58
N THR A 180 -23.62 -17.98 -14.34
CA THR A 180 -24.84 -18.28 -13.56
C THR A 180 -26.09 -17.74 -14.25
N LYS A 181 -26.06 -16.51 -14.79
CA LYS A 181 -27.19 -15.94 -15.56
C LYS A 181 -27.54 -16.81 -16.78
N ALA A 182 -26.54 -17.31 -17.50
CA ALA A 182 -26.77 -18.18 -18.65
C ALA A 182 -27.45 -19.50 -18.25
N VAL A 183 -27.02 -20.11 -17.14
CA VAL A 183 -27.63 -21.35 -16.61
C VAL A 183 -29.08 -21.12 -16.18
N THR A 184 -29.38 -20.02 -15.48
CA THR A 184 -30.76 -19.68 -15.08
C THR A 184 -31.66 -19.48 -16.29
N LEU A 185 -31.18 -18.77 -17.32
CA LEU A 185 -31.94 -18.55 -18.55
C LEU A 185 -32.26 -19.86 -19.27
N LEU A 186 -31.30 -20.80 -19.29
CA LEU A 186 -31.49 -22.13 -19.85
C LEU A 186 -32.56 -22.92 -19.06
N GLY A 187 -32.53 -22.84 -17.73
CA GLY A 187 -33.55 -23.44 -16.86
C GLY A 187 -34.95 -22.87 -17.08
N LEU A 188 -35.08 -21.54 -17.26
CA LEU A 188 -36.36 -20.87 -17.54
C LEU A 188 -37.00 -21.34 -18.86
N VAL A 189 -36.21 -21.81 -19.82
CA VAL A 189 -36.71 -22.36 -21.08
C VAL A 189 -37.04 -23.85 -20.98
N PHE A 190 -36.15 -24.65 -20.36
CA PHE A 190 -36.34 -26.09 -20.28
C PHE A 190 -37.45 -26.54 -19.33
N ILE A 191 -37.66 -25.83 -18.20
CA ILE A 191 -38.68 -26.23 -17.23
C ILE A 191 -40.09 -26.20 -17.84
N PRO A 192 -40.54 -25.12 -18.51
CA PRO A 192 -41.83 -25.10 -19.22
C PRO A 192 -41.93 -26.16 -20.32
N LEU A 193 -40.87 -26.35 -21.12
CA LEU A 193 -40.85 -27.34 -22.20
C LEU A 193 -40.96 -28.78 -21.68
N ALA A 194 -40.26 -29.09 -20.59
CA ALA A 194 -40.34 -30.40 -19.95
C ALA A 194 -41.72 -30.63 -19.33
N TYR A 195 -42.31 -29.61 -18.71
CA TYR A 195 -43.66 -29.69 -18.16
C TYR A 195 -44.71 -29.95 -19.24
N THR A 196 -44.70 -29.19 -20.35
CA THR A 196 -45.64 -29.43 -21.46
C THR A 196 -45.39 -30.77 -22.14
N SER A 197 -44.12 -31.20 -22.27
CA SER A 197 -43.79 -32.52 -22.82
C SER A 197 -44.31 -33.64 -21.94
N SER A 198 -44.23 -33.50 -20.61
CA SER A 198 -44.77 -34.49 -19.67
C SER A 198 -46.29 -34.50 -19.67
N LEU A 199 -46.94 -33.33 -19.78
CA LEU A 199 -48.39 -33.21 -19.76
C LEU A 199 -49.04 -33.82 -21.01
N PHE A 200 -48.53 -33.45 -22.20
CA PHE A 200 -49.08 -33.93 -23.47
C PHE A 200 -48.53 -35.30 -23.90
N GLY A 201 -47.38 -35.71 -23.36
CA GLY A 201 -46.81 -37.04 -23.63
C GLY A 201 -47.58 -38.20 -23.00
N MET A 202 -48.53 -37.92 -22.10
CA MET A 202 -49.35 -38.95 -21.44
C MET A 202 -50.51 -39.46 -22.30
N GLU A 203 -50.91 -38.74 -23.34
CA GLU A 203 -52.09 -39.07 -24.15
C GLU A 203 -51.72 -39.31 -25.63
N ILE A 204 -52.17 -40.46 -26.17
CA ILE A 204 -51.90 -40.95 -27.53
C ILE A 204 -52.17 -39.91 -28.65
N PRO A 205 -53.26 -39.12 -28.64
CA PRO A 205 -53.52 -38.14 -29.71
C PRO A 205 -52.53 -36.97 -29.79
N TYR A 206 -51.82 -36.67 -28.70
CA TYR A 206 -50.89 -35.53 -28.58
C TYR A 206 -49.41 -35.92 -28.67
N GLY A 207 -49.13 -37.22 -28.86
CA GLY A 207 -47.78 -37.75 -29.03
C GLY A 207 -47.12 -37.31 -30.35
N PRO A 208 -45.79 -37.51 -30.48
CA PRO A 208 -45.06 -37.18 -31.70
C PRO A 208 -45.60 -38.01 -32.88
N GLY A 209 -46.08 -37.31 -33.93
CA GLY A 209 -46.72 -37.91 -35.10
C GLY A 209 -48.24 -38.02 -35.02
N GLY A 210 -48.86 -37.59 -33.92
CA GLY A 210 -50.31 -37.50 -33.77
C GLY A 210 -50.93 -36.26 -34.44
N GLU A 211 -52.22 -36.33 -34.74
CA GLU A 211 -52.99 -35.27 -35.42
C GLU A 211 -52.97 -33.93 -34.66
N TYR A 212 -52.81 -33.98 -33.33
CA TYR A 212 -52.83 -32.82 -32.44
C TYR A 212 -51.46 -32.40 -31.90
N PHE A 213 -50.36 -32.93 -32.44
CA PHE A 213 -49.01 -32.62 -31.96
C PHE A 213 -48.67 -31.11 -31.98
N TRP A 214 -49.28 -30.34 -32.88
CA TRP A 214 -49.07 -28.88 -32.96
C TRP A 214 -49.51 -28.12 -31.69
N ILE A 215 -50.45 -28.66 -30.91
CA ILE A 215 -50.93 -28.06 -29.65
C ILE A 215 -49.80 -27.96 -28.62
N TYR A 216 -48.81 -28.85 -28.66
CA TYR A 216 -47.60 -28.74 -27.84
C TYR A 216 -46.86 -27.41 -28.07
N PHE A 217 -46.70 -26.99 -29.33
CA PHE A 217 -46.01 -25.74 -29.65
C PHE A 217 -46.85 -24.51 -29.30
N VAL A 218 -48.16 -24.59 -29.57
CA VAL A 218 -49.12 -23.50 -29.27
C VAL A 218 -49.23 -23.23 -27.77
N THR A 219 -49.03 -24.25 -26.93
CA THR A 219 -49.10 -24.11 -25.46
C THR A 219 -47.75 -23.82 -24.83
N SER A 220 -46.67 -24.41 -25.32
CA SER A 220 -45.32 -24.23 -24.74
C SER A 220 -44.72 -22.86 -25.05
N ALA A 221 -44.88 -22.33 -26.26
CA ALA A 221 -44.37 -21.01 -26.64
C ALA A 221 -44.89 -19.85 -25.75
N PRO A 222 -46.22 -19.68 -25.52
CA PRO A 222 -46.72 -18.64 -24.64
C PRO A 222 -46.34 -18.88 -23.18
N LEU A 223 -46.24 -20.13 -22.73
CA LEU A 223 -45.81 -20.46 -21.36
C LEU A 223 -44.36 -20.00 -21.11
N ILE A 224 -43.44 -20.28 -22.03
CA ILE A 224 -42.05 -19.79 -21.98
C ILE A 224 -42.02 -18.26 -22.01
N LEU A 225 -42.84 -17.63 -22.86
CA LEU A 225 -42.92 -16.18 -22.97
C LEU A 225 -43.37 -15.53 -21.65
N VAL A 226 -44.38 -16.10 -20.98
CA VAL A 226 -44.85 -15.62 -19.66
C VAL A 226 -43.78 -15.78 -18.59
N VAL A 227 -43.10 -16.94 -18.54
CA VAL A 227 -42.03 -17.19 -17.57
C VAL A 227 -40.83 -16.26 -17.80
N LEU A 228 -40.43 -16.03 -19.05
CA LEU A 228 -39.39 -15.07 -19.39
C LEU A 228 -39.79 -13.64 -19.07
N LEU A 229 -41.02 -13.21 -19.41
CA LEU A 229 -41.53 -11.89 -19.05
C LEU A 229 -41.53 -11.67 -17.55
N GLY A 230 -42.00 -12.65 -16.77
CA GLY A 230 -41.98 -12.59 -15.31
C GLY A 230 -40.56 -12.45 -14.77
N TYR A 231 -39.61 -13.23 -15.30
CA TYR A 231 -38.20 -13.12 -14.95
C TYR A 231 -37.64 -11.72 -15.27
N TYR A 232 -37.88 -11.19 -16.47
CA TYR A 232 -37.40 -9.86 -16.84
C TYR A 232 -38.02 -8.79 -15.96
N VAL A 233 -39.33 -8.81 -15.69
CA VAL A 233 -39.99 -7.83 -14.80
C VAL A 233 -39.40 -7.86 -13.39
N LEU A 234 -39.06 -9.04 -12.88
CA LEU A 234 -38.39 -9.19 -11.58
C LEU A 234 -36.95 -8.67 -11.62
N ASP A 235 -36.16 -9.03 -12.64
CA ASP A 235 -34.78 -8.57 -12.84
C ASP A 235 -34.70 -7.04 -13.04
N PHE A 236 -35.69 -6.44 -13.71
CA PHE A 236 -35.79 -4.98 -13.87
C PHE A 236 -36.18 -4.25 -12.58
N GLY A 237 -36.99 -4.86 -11.72
CA GLY A 237 -37.44 -4.19 -10.49
C GLY A 237 -36.45 -4.27 -9.32
N TYR A 238 -35.53 -5.26 -9.34
CA TYR A 238 -34.37 -5.29 -8.45
C TYR A 238 -33.29 -4.36 -9.00
N ASN A 239 -33.27 -3.11 -8.51
CA ASN A 239 -32.20 -2.17 -8.82
C ASN A 239 -30.92 -2.58 -8.05
N ASP A 240 -29.74 -2.30 -8.62
CA ASP A 240 -28.41 -2.59 -8.04
C ASP A 240 -28.15 -1.94 -6.65
N ASP A 241 -29.10 -1.18 -6.11
CA ASP A 241 -29.03 -0.45 -4.84
C ASP A 241 -29.46 -1.27 -3.60
N GLY A 242 -29.83 -2.55 -3.75
CA GLY A 242 -30.25 -3.40 -2.62
C GLY A 242 -31.61 -3.03 -1.99
N ARG A 243 -32.43 -2.21 -2.65
CA ARG A 243 -33.79 -1.87 -2.21
C ARG A 243 -34.81 -2.93 -2.63
N ALA A 244 -35.83 -3.14 -1.80
CA ALA A 244 -36.95 -4.03 -2.09
C ALA A 244 -37.65 -3.64 -3.41
N TRP A 245 -38.16 -4.65 -4.13
CA TRP A 245 -38.87 -4.47 -5.40
C TRP A 245 -40.06 -3.52 -5.23
N SER A 246 -40.17 -2.50 -6.08
CA SER A 246 -41.32 -1.60 -6.12
C SER A 246 -41.65 -1.17 -7.55
N VAL A 247 -42.92 -0.88 -7.81
CA VAL A 247 -43.37 -0.38 -9.14
C VAL A 247 -42.70 0.96 -9.48
N VAL A 248 -42.39 1.77 -8.46
CA VAL A 248 -41.69 3.05 -8.62
C VAL A 248 -40.24 2.83 -9.04
N THR A 249 -39.54 1.84 -8.44
CA THR A 249 -38.16 1.50 -8.83
C THR A 249 -38.10 0.91 -10.24
N PHE A 250 -39.09 0.09 -10.62
CA PHE A 250 -39.21 -0.39 -11.99
C PHE A 250 -39.35 0.75 -13.00
N ASN A 251 -40.33 1.65 -12.84
CA ASN A 251 -40.51 2.77 -13.77
C ASN A 251 -39.27 3.68 -13.84
N LYS A 252 -38.60 3.91 -12.71
CA LYS A 252 -37.36 4.68 -12.66
C LYS A 252 -36.23 3.99 -13.45
N SER A 253 -36.04 2.69 -13.26
CA SER A 253 -35.01 1.91 -13.96
C SER A 253 -35.22 1.88 -15.49
N VAL A 254 -36.48 1.76 -15.92
CA VAL A 254 -36.86 1.81 -17.33
C VAL A 254 -36.54 3.19 -17.91
N ASN A 255 -36.93 4.26 -17.21
CA ASN A 255 -36.73 5.63 -17.70
C ASN A 255 -35.22 5.98 -17.79
N GLU A 256 -34.42 5.59 -16.78
CA GLU A 256 -32.96 5.80 -16.79
C GLU A 256 -32.24 5.06 -17.93
N ARG A 257 -32.70 3.86 -18.30
CA ARG A 257 -32.15 3.12 -19.45
C ARG A 257 -32.60 3.73 -20.78
N LEU A 258 -33.85 4.18 -20.87
CA LEU A 258 -34.35 4.89 -22.05
C LEU A 258 -33.56 6.18 -22.32
N ASP A 259 -33.27 6.94 -21.26
CA ASP A 259 -32.47 8.17 -21.34
C ASP A 259 -31.00 7.90 -21.69
N ARG A 260 -30.45 6.75 -21.30
CA ARG A 260 -29.10 6.33 -21.73
C ARG A 260 -29.06 6.00 -23.22
N LEU A 261 -30.07 5.30 -23.73
CA LEU A 261 -30.19 5.00 -25.17
C LEU A 261 -30.33 6.29 -26.01
N LYS A 262 -31.22 7.20 -25.59
CA LYS A 262 -31.36 8.51 -26.25
C LYS A 262 -30.07 9.32 -26.28
N ARG A 263 -29.30 9.32 -25.18
CA ARG A 263 -28.00 10.01 -25.12
C ARG A 263 -26.96 9.39 -26.05
N HIS A 264 -26.98 8.07 -26.22
CA HIS A 264 -26.07 7.37 -27.12
C HIS A 264 -26.36 7.70 -28.60
N ASP A 265 -27.64 7.75 -28.99
CA ASP A 265 -28.03 8.15 -30.35
C ASP A 265 -27.70 9.62 -30.65
N THR A 266 -27.87 10.50 -29.65
CA THR A 266 -27.55 11.93 -29.80
C THR A 266 -26.05 12.15 -30.01
N LYS A 267 -25.19 11.45 -29.26
CA LYS A 267 -23.73 11.51 -29.46
C LYS A 267 -23.32 11.00 -30.84
N LYS A 268 -23.93 9.91 -31.32
CA LYS A 268 -23.63 9.31 -32.63
C LYS A 268 -24.01 10.25 -33.78
N LYS A 269 -25.12 10.99 -33.63
CA LYS A 269 -25.58 11.99 -34.59
C LYS A 269 -24.67 13.21 -34.67
N ILE A 270 -24.14 13.67 -33.52
CA ILE A 270 -23.19 14.80 -33.47
C ILE A 270 -21.83 14.42 -34.07
N SER A 271 -21.32 13.21 -33.81
CA SER A 271 -20.06 12.74 -34.43
C SER A 271 -20.17 12.49 -35.94
N GLY A 272 -21.37 12.18 -36.45
CA GLY A 272 -21.62 12.01 -37.88
C GLY A 272 -21.70 13.33 -38.66
N LEU A 273 -22.14 14.42 -38.00
CA LEU A 273 -22.23 15.77 -38.59
C LEU A 273 -20.88 16.52 -38.65
N GLN A 274 -19.82 15.95 -38.09
CA GLN A 274 -18.47 16.55 -38.06
C GLN A 274 -17.50 15.89 -39.05
N ALA A 275 -18.00 14.93 -39.86
CA ALA A 275 -17.24 14.12 -40.80
C ALA A 275 -17.63 14.35 -42.29
N ASP A 276 -18.56 15.27 -42.55
CA ASP A 276 -18.89 15.82 -43.87
C ASP A 276 -18.48 17.30 -43.93
#